data_AF-X1B3L5-F1
#
_entry.id   AF-X1B3L5-F1
#
_cell.length_a   1.000
_cell.length_b   1.000
_cell.length_c   1.000
_cell.angle_alpha   90.00
_cell.angle_beta   90.00
_cell.angle_gamma   90.00
#
_symmetry.space_group_name_H-M   'P 1'
#
loop_
_entity.id
_entity.type
_entity.pdbx_description
1 polymer ?
#
loop_
_entity_poly.entity_id
_entity_poly.type
_entity_poly.pdbx_seq_one_letter_code
_entity_poly.pdbx_strand_id
1 'polypeptide(L)'
;SSDFRMFGALNKVNMRNENRYILCNFLDQHSDILKIEDIYEANNEISLNQLLLFALIKAKEFSLLNVLYDEYLNSINAINSKKVV
;
A
#
# COMPACT_ATOMS: atom_id res chain seq x y z
N SER A 1 -2.07 11.46 10.02
CA SER A 1 -2.34 11.69 8.60
C SER A 1 -3.55 10.87 8.16
N SER A 2 -4.15 11.18 7.01
CA SER A 2 -5.24 10.42 6.37
C SER A 2 -4.88 8.96 6.07
N ASP A 3 -3.60 8.68 5.86
CA ASP A 3 -3.08 7.40 5.32
C ASP A 3 -3.30 6.22 6.30
N PHE A 4 -3.12 6.47 7.59
CA PHE A 4 -3.43 5.46 8.62
C PHE A 4 -4.92 5.14 8.72
N ARG A 5 -5.81 6.05 8.30
CA ARG A 5 -7.25 5.84 8.36
C ARG A 5 -7.71 4.84 7.31
N MET A 6 -7.17 4.89 6.10
CA MET A 6 -7.51 3.94 5.01
C MET A 6 -6.95 2.54 5.29
N PHE A 7 -5.67 2.43 5.64
CA PHE A 7 -5.07 1.16 6.06
C PHE A 7 -5.84 0.53 7.23
N GLY A 8 -6.14 1.35 8.24
CA GLY A 8 -6.92 0.92 9.41
C GLY A 8 -8.34 0.50 9.08
N ALA A 9 -9.01 1.18 8.13
CA ALA A 9 -10.34 0.81 7.67
C ALA A 9 -10.34 -0.55 6.97
N LEU A 10 -9.39 -0.80 6.07
CA LEU A 10 -9.25 -2.09 5.37
C LEU A 10 -8.96 -3.24 6.33
N ASN A 11 -8.11 -3.03 7.34
CA ASN A 11 -7.89 -4.04 8.38
C ASN A 11 -9.16 -4.37 9.18
N LYS A 12 -10.02 -3.38 9.46
CA LYS A 12 -11.28 -3.60 10.20
C LYS A 12 -12.30 -4.43 9.41
N VAL A 13 -12.24 -4.40 8.08
CA VAL A 13 -13.12 -5.21 7.21
C VAL A 13 -12.44 -6.49 6.71
N ASN A 14 -11.37 -6.93 7.40
CA ASN A 14 -10.61 -8.15 7.11
C ASN A 14 -9.95 -8.18 5.72
N MET A 15 -9.67 -7.02 5.12
CA MET A 15 -9.04 -6.87 3.80
C MET A 15 -7.51 -6.72 3.92
N ARG A 16 -6.90 -7.65 4.65
CA ARG A 16 -5.45 -7.63 4.95
C ARG A 16 -4.60 -7.94 3.72
N ASN A 17 -5.10 -8.78 2.82
CA ASN A 17 -4.41 -9.15 1.59
C ASN A 17 -4.43 -7.99 0.58
N GLU A 18 -5.54 -7.27 0.52
CA GLU A 18 -5.69 -6.06 -0.29
C GLU A 18 -4.77 -4.96 0.22
N ASN A 19 -4.69 -4.76 1.54
CA ASN A 19 -3.70 -3.85 2.13
C ASN A 19 -2.27 -4.22 1.70
N ARG A 20 -1.91 -5.51 1.75
CA ARG A 20 -0.59 -5.98 1.31
C ARG A 20 -0.37 -5.71 -0.18
N TYR A 21 -1.35 -6.03 -1.01
CA TYR A 21 -1.28 -5.83 -2.45
C TYR A 21 -1.09 -4.35 -2.82
N ILE A 22 -1.88 -3.45 -2.23
CA ILE A 22 -1.78 -2.00 -2.44
C ILE A 22 -0.37 -1.50 -2.10
N LEU A 23 0.18 -1.94 -0.96
CA LEU A 23 1.52 -1.54 -0.54
C LEU A 23 2.61 -2.09 -1.46
N CYS A 24 2.54 -3.37 -1.83
CA CYS A 24 3.51 -3.95 -2.78
C CYS A 24 3.43 -3.27 -4.14
N ASN A 25 2.22 -3.00 -4.65
CA ASN A 25 2.03 -2.34 -5.93
C ASN A 25 2.63 -0.92 -5.94
N PHE A 26 2.37 -0.13 -4.89
CA PHE A 26 3.00 1.19 -4.73
C PHE A 26 4.53 1.10 -4.76
N LEU A 27 5.10 0.16 -4.00
CA LEU A 27 6.56 0.02 -3.91
C LEU A 27 7.19 -0.45 -5.23
N ASP A 28 6.51 -1.35 -5.94
CA ASP A 28 6.93 -1.89 -7.23
C ASP A 28 6.91 -0.82 -8.34
N GLN A 29 5.80 -0.07 -8.45
CA GLN A 29 5.62 1.01 -9.42
C GLN A 29 6.64 2.15 -9.27
N HIS A 30 7.26 2.27 -8.08
CA HIS A 30 8.25 3.29 -7.79
C HIS A 30 9.63 2.71 -7.46
N SER A 31 9.85 1.42 -7.72
CA SER A 31 11.08 0.70 -7.37
C SER A 31 12.34 1.38 -7.89
N ASP A 32 12.30 1.91 -9.12
CA ASP A 32 13.37 2.68 -9.76
C ASP A 32 13.86 3.88 -8.93
N ILE A 33 12.92 4.59 -8.31
CA ILE A 33 13.22 5.80 -7.52
C ILE A 33 13.51 5.42 -6.08
N LEU A 34 12.78 4.44 -5.53
CA LEU A 34 12.88 4.02 -4.14
C LEU A 34 14.13 3.17 -3.85
N LYS A 35 14.82 2.69 -4.89
CA LYS A 35 15.96 1.77 -4.85
C LYS A 35 15.61 0.50 -4.08
N ILE A 36 14.47 -0.09 -4.42
CA ILE A 36 13.96 -1.30 -3.81
C ILE A 36 14.18 -2.45 -4.79
N GLU A 37 14.86 -3.49 -4.34
CA GLU A 37 14.92 -4.76 -5.06
C GLU A 37 13.70 -5.62 -4.67
N ASP A 38 13.19 -6.36 -5.65
CA ASP A 38 12.03 -7.27 -5.61
C ASP A 38 11.19 -7.28 -4.31
N ILE A 39 10.19 -6.39 -4.26
CA ILE A 39 9.28 -6.31 -3.12
C ILE A 39 8.38 -7.55 -2.98
N TYR A 40 8.18 -8.32 -4.06
CA TYR A 40 7.31 -9.49 -4.04
C TYR A 40 7.97 -10.69 -3.35
N GLU A 41 9.29 -10.78 -3.40
CA GLU A 41 10.05 -11.73 -2.58
C GLU A 41 10.14 -11.26 -1.12
N ALA A 42 10.57 -10.01 -0.90
CA ALA A 42 10.81 -9.48 0.44
C ALA A 42 9.55 -9.38 1.31
N ASN A 43 8.37 -9.15 0.71
CA ASN A 43 7.16 -8.95 1.50
C ASN A 43 6.72 -10.24 2.25
N ASN A 44 7.07 -11.43 1.76
CA ASN A 44 6.70 -12.70 2.40
C ASN A 44 7.34 -12.88 3.78
N GLU A 45 8.45 -12.19 4.03
CA GLU A 45 9.21 -12.28 5.28
C GLU A 45 8.83 -11.21 6.31
N ILE A 46 8.02 -10.23 5.93
CA ILE A 46 7.64 -9.11 6.80
C ILE A 46 6.15 -9.05 7.09
N SER A 47 5.81 -8.59 8.30
CA SER A 47 4.43 -8.35 8.69
C SER A 47 3.82 -7.19 7.89
N LEU A 48 2.48 -7.18 7.78
CA LEU A 48 1.76 -6.11 7.09
C LEU A 48 2.05 -4.71 7.68
N ASN A 49 2.25 -4.62 9.01
CA ASN A 49 2.59 -3.36 9.66
C ASN A 49 4.02 -2.92 9.34
N GLN A 50 4.98 -3.85 9.23
CA GLN A 50 6.34 -3.54 8.80
C GLN A 50 6.34 -3.07 7.33
N LEU A 51 5.58 -3.72 6.46
CA LEU A 51 5.41 -3.30 5.06
C LEU A 51 4.79 -1.91 4.95
N LEU A 52 3.76 -1.61 5.76
CA LEU A 52 3.18 -0.26 5.82
C LEU A 52 4.21 0.78 6.27
N LEU A 53 4.93 0.49 7.35
CA LEU A 53 5.93 1.42 7.89
C LEU A 53 7.02 1.71 6.86
N PHE A 54 7.49 0.68 6.19
CA PHE A 54 8.47 0.79 5.11
C PHE A 54 7.96 1.66 3.97
N ALA A 55 6.74 1.41 3.47
CA ALA A 55 6.13 2.22 2.42
C ALA A 55 5.93 3.69 2.83
N LEU A 56 5.53 3.95 4.08
CA LEU A 56 5.37 5.32 4.57
C LEU A 56 6.71 6.07 4.69
N ILE A 57 7.77 5.40 5.14
CA ILE A 57 9.11 5.97 5.23
C ILE A 57 9.58 6.35 3.82
N LYS A 58 9.50 5.41 2.88
CA LYS A 58 9.88 5.63 1.48
C LYS A 58 9.05 6.73 0.82
N ALA A 59 7.73 6.70 0.99
CA ALA A 59 6.85 7.74 0.46
C ALA A 59 7.20 9.13 1.03
N LYS A 60 7.59 9.22 2.30
CA LYS A 60 8.02 10.48 2.90
C LYS A 60 9.39 10.95 2.39
N GLU A 61 10.36 10.04 2.27
CA GLU A 61 11.71 10.33 1.76
C GLU A 61 11.68 10.91 0.34
N PHE A 62 10.78 10.41 -0.51
CA PHE A 62 10.69 10.79 -1.92
C PHE A 62 9.50 11.70 -2.25
N SER A 63 8.82 12.26 -1.24
CA SER A 63 7.64 13.14 -1.42
C SER A 63 6.47 12.51 -2.18
N LEU A 64 6.27 11.19 -2.05
CA LEU A 64 5.23 10.38 -2.69
C LEU A 64 4.04 10.05 -1.76
N LEU A 65 3.88 10.72 -0.62
CA LEU A 65 2.77 10.44 0.31
C LEU A 65 1.38 10.56 -0.34
N ASN A 66 1.17 11.57 -1.19
CA ASN A 66 -0.08 11.73 -1.93
C ASN A 66 -0.31 10.59 -2.93
N VAL A 67 0.77 10.10 -3.55
CA VAL A 67 0.69 8.97 -4.50
C VAL A 67 0.30 7.68 -3.78
N LEU A 68 0.91 7.41 -2.63
CA LEU A 68 0.52 6.29 -1.78
C LEU A 68 -0.96 6.39 -1.35
N TYR A 69 -1.42 7.57 -0.99
CA TYR A 69 -2.82 7.81 -0.65
C TYR A 69 -3.77 7.55 -1.83
N ASP A 70 -3.43 8.07 -3.01
CA ASP A 70 -4.22 7.89 -4.23
C ASP A 70 -4.28 6.40 -4.62
N GLU A 71 -3.20 5.65 -4.43
CA GLU A 71 -3.17 4.21 -4.67
C GLU A 71 -4.16 3.45 -3.78
N TYR A 72 -4.24 3.82 -2.49
CA TYR A 72 -5.27 3.30 -1.59
C TYR A 72 -6.68 3.67 -2.05
N LEU A 73 -6.91 4.93 -2.40
CA LEU A 73 -8.23 5.41 -2.82
C LEU A 73 -8.69 4.70 -4.11
N ASN A 74 -7.81 4.60 -5.10
CA ASN A 74 -8.07 3.94 -6.37
C ASN A 74 -8.37 2.46 -6.18
N SER A 75 -7.57 1.78 -5.36
CA SER A 75 -7.78 0.36 -5.07
C SER A 75 -9.10 0.11 -4.33
N ILE A 76 -9.42 0.93 -3.33
CA ILE A 76 -10.71 0.85 -2.62
C ILE A 76 -11.88 1.09 -3.57
N ASN A 77 -11.79 2.10 -4.44
CA ASN A 77 -12.82 2.40 -5.44
C ASN A 77 -13.00 1.24 -6.43
N ALA A 78 -11.90 0.63 -6.90
CA ALA A 78 -11.95 -0.53 -7.79
C ALA A 78 -12.58 -1.76 -7.11
N ILE A 79 -12.22 -2.03 -5.85
CA ILE A 79 -12.83 -3.10 -5.04
C ILE A 79 -14.34 -2.88 -4.89
N ASN A 80 -14.75 -1.66 -4.55
CA ASN A 80 -16.17 -1.33 -4.37
C ASN A 80 -16.94 -1.43 -5.69
N SER A 81 -16.34 -1.02 -6.80
CA SER A 81 -16.97 -1.09 -8.13
C SER A 81 -17.17 -2.54 -8.60
N LYS A 82 -16.25 -3.46 -8.24
CA LYS A 82 -16.40 -4.89 -8.52
C LYS A 82 -17.53 -5.57 -7.74
N LYS A 83 -17.97 -5.00 -6.61
CA LYS A 83 -19.10 -5.53 -5.82
C LYS A 83 -20.48 -5.16 -6.36
N VAL A 84 -20.57 -4.35 -7.43
CA VAL A 84 -21.83 -3.91 -8.05
C VAL A 84 -22.26 -4.83 -9.22
N VAL A 85 -21.67 -6.02 -9.34
CA VAL A 85 -22.04 -7.04 -10.35
C VAL A 85 -22.60 -8.28 -9.68
#